data_AF-A0A0B2PEN1-F1
#
_entry.id   AF-A0A0B2PEN1-F1
#
_cell.length_a   1.000
_cell.length_b   1.000
_cell.length_c   1.000
_cell.angle_alpha   90.00
_cell.angle_beta   90.00
_cell.angle_gamma   90.00
#
_symmetry.space_group_name_H-M   'P 1'
#
loop_
_entity.id
_entity.type
_entity.pdbx_description
1 polymer ?
#
loop_
_entity_poly.entity_id
_entity_poly.type
_entity_poly.pdbx_seq_one_letter_code
_entity_poly.pdbx_strand_id
1 'polypeptide(L)'
;MALQVESTGGVYFVPAFNGLFAPWWREDARSVCIGITRFTSKAHIARATLESMCFQVKDVLDSMHKDSGESESRKNFLLRVDDGAAINNLLMQI
;
A
#
# COMPACT_ATOMS: atom_id res chain seq x y z
N MET A 1 4.45 0.66 16.88
CA MET A 1 3.07 1.19 16.89
C MET A 1 2.15 0.35 16.00
N ALA A 2 2.39 0.21 14.70
CA ALA A 2 1.54 -0.61 13.80
C ALA A 2 1.40 -2.09 14.23
N LEU A 3 2.46 -2.69 14.80
CA LEU A 3 2.44 -4.06 15.35
C LEU A 3 1.51 -4.28 16.55
N GLN A 4 0.94 -3.23 17.13
CA GLN A 4 0.04 -3.35 18.30
C GLN A 4 -1.38 -3.79 17.90
N VAL A 5 -1.69 -3.83 16.60
CA VAL A 5 -2.99 -4.26 16.06
C VAL A 5 -2.78 -5.26 14.94
N GLU A 6 -3.67 -6.22 14.82
CA GLU A 6 -3.59 -7.29 13.81
C GLU A 6 -4.10 -6.84 12.43
N SER A 7 -4.91 -5.79 12.36
CA SER A 7 -5.44 -5.22 11.12
C SER A 7 -5.64 -3.71 11.26
N THR A 8 -6.02 -3.04 10.17
CA THR A 8 -6.38 -1.61 10.17
C THR A 8 -7.75 -1.35 10.78
N GLY A 9 -8.54 -2.38 11.08
CA GLY A 9 -9.90 -2.22 11.61
C GLY A 9 -10.84 -1.55 10.62
N GLY A 10 -10.60 -1.71 9.31
CA GLY A 10 -11.38 -1.08 8.23
C GLY A 10 -10.91 0.32 7.86
N VAL A 11 -9.85 0.83 8.49
CA VAL A 11 -9.25 2.12 8.12
C VAL A 11 -8.44 1.95 6.84
N TYR A 12 -8.70 2.81 5.85
CA TYR A 12 -7.89 2.92 4.64
C TYR A 12 -7.30 4.31 4.55
N PHE A 13 -6.01 4.36 4.24
CA PHE A 13 -5.31 5.59 3.93
C PHE A 13 -4.91 5.58 2.45
N VAL A 14 -5.17 6.68 1.76
CA VAL A 14 -4.75 6.90 0.37
C VAL A 14 -3.76 8.08 0.40
N PRO A 15 -2.44 7.85 0.21
CA PRO A 15 -1.41 8.87 0.40
C PRO A 15 -1.16 9.71 -0.87
N ALA A 16 -2.22 10.29 -1.45
CA ALA A 16 -2.16 11.12 -2.65
C ALA A 16 -1.82 12.60 -2.35
N PHE A 17 -0.73 12.86 -1.62
CA PHE A 17 -0.43 14.22 -1.12
C PHE A 17 -0.26 15.24 -2.24
N ASN A 18 0.39 14.82 -3.34
CA ASN A 18 0.65 15.62 -4.52
C ASN A 18 -0.01 14.99 -5.77
N GLY A 19 -1.16 14.34 -5.60
CA GLY A 19 -1.81 13.54 -6.64
C GLY A 19 -1.48 12.06 -6.54
N LEU A 20 -2.15 11.26 -7.38
CA LEU A 20 -1.84 9.86 -7.63
C LEU A 20 -1.05 9.74 -8.93
N PHE A 21 0.09 9.08 -8.87
CA PHE A 21 0.93 8.83 -10.05
C PHE A 21 0.52 7.52 -10.71
N ALA A 22 1.48 6.75 -11.24
CA ALA A 22 1.21 5.46 -11.85
C ALA A 22 0.43 4.53 -10.90
N PRO A 23 -0.52 3.73 -11.44
CA PRO A 23 -1.00 3.73 -12.83
C PRO A 23 -2.09 4.78 -13.12
N TRP A 24 -2.51 5.55 -12.13
CA TRP A 24 -3.74 6.35 -12.17
C TRP A 24 -3.59 7.74 -12.83
N TRP A 25 -2.43 8.38 -12.69
CA TRP A 25 -2.11 9.71 -13.27
C TRP A 25 -3.18 10.78 -13.00
N ARG A 26 -3.54 10.93 -11.73
CA ARG A 26 -4.55 11.88 -11.24
C ARG A 26 -3.94 12.95 -10.36
N GLU A 27 -3.59 14.08 -10.97
CA GLU A 27 -3.04 15.25 -10.27
C GLU A 27 -4.06 15.95 -9.35
N ASP A 28 -5.35 15.75 -9.61
CA ASP A 28 -6.46 16.28 -8.81
C ASP A 28 -6.66 15.50 -7.50
N ALA A 29 -6.14 14.27 -7.41
CA ALA A 29 -6.30 13.43 -6.23
C ALA A 29 -5.63 14.04 -5.00
N ARG A 30 -6.25 13.86 -3.84
CA ARG A 30 -5.74 14.33 -2.53
C ARG A 30 -5.79 13.21 -1.52
N SER A 31 -4.91 13.29 -0.51
CA SER A 31 -4.85 12.27 0.52
C SER A 31 -6.15 12.16 1.30
N VAL A 32 -6.60 10.92 1.53
CA VAL A 32 -7.84 10.62 2.22
C VAL A 32 -7.60 9.52 3.25
N CYS A 33 -8.17 9.68 4.43
CA CYS A 33 -8.25 8.64 5.46
C CYS A 33 -9.73 8.35 5.73
N ILE A 34 -10.16 7.11 5.51
CA ILE A 34 -11.57 6.68 5.62
C ILE A 34 -11.67 5.42 6.49
N GLY A 35 -12.90 5.09 6.89
CA GLY A 35 -13.16 3.92 7.73
C GLY A 35 -12.85 4.13 9.22
N ILE A 36 -12.69 5.39 9.64
CA ILE A 36 -12.48 5.73 11.06
C ILE A 36 -13.78 5.48 11.83
N THR A 37 -13.66 4.72 12.92
CA THR A 37 -14.73 4.46 13.88
C THR A 37 -14.27 4.85 15.28
N ARG A 38 -15.16 4.73 16.28
CA ARG A 38 -14.82 4.95 17.69
C ARG A 38 -13.73 4.01 18.22
N PHE A 39 -13.54 2.84 17.60
CA PHE A 39 -12.52 1.86 17.99
C PHE A 39 -11.15 2.13 17.36
N THR A 40 -11.08 3.04 16.38
CA THR A 40 -9.83 3.37 15.69
C THR A 40 -8.83 3.98 16.67
N SER A 41 -7.60 3.47 16.62
CA SER A 41 -6.48 3.92 17.45
C SER A 41 -5.33 4.37 16.55
N LYS A 42 -4.33 5.05 17.12
CA LYS A 42 -3.12 5.46 16.38
C LYS A 42 -2.39 4.27 15.73
N ALA A 43 -2.48 3.08 16.33
CA ALA A 43 -1.90 1.86 15.77
C ALA A 43 -2.60 1.43 14.47
N HIS A 44 -3.94 1.53 14.42
CA HIS A 44 -4.71 1.26 13.20
C HIS A 44 -4.34 2.20 12.06
N ILE A 45 -4.19 3.50 12.35
CA ILE A 45 -3.78 4.50 11.35
C ILE A 45 -2.35 4.21 10.86
N ALA A 46 -1.42 3.93 11.76
CA ALA A 46 -0.06 3.58 11.36
C ALA A 46 0.00 2.31 10.49
N ARG A 47 -0.80 1.29 10.81
CA ARG A 47 -0.91 0.09 9.98
C ARG A 47 -1.54 0.40 8.62
N ALA A 48 -2.58 1.23 8.57
CA ALA A 48 -3.21 1.65 7.32
C ALA A 48 -2.25 2.45 6.42
N THR A 49 -1.36 3.26 7.01
CA THR A 49 -0.29 3.92 6.26
C THR A 49 0.67 2.92 5.63
N LEU A 50 1.09 1.87 6.34
CA LEU A 50 1.95 0.83 5.78
C LEU A 50 1.23 0.05 4.66
N GLU A 51 0.00 -0.40 4.90
CA GLU A 51 -0.81 -1.12 3.90
C GLU A 51 -1.04 -0.27 2.64
N SER A 52 -1.21 1.05 2.78
CA SER A 52 -1.36 1.96 1.64
C SER A 52 -0.15 2.01 0.71
N MET A 53 1.06 1.81 1.25
CA MET A 53 2.28 1.71 0.44
C MET A 53 2.26 0.42 -0.37
N CYS A 54 1.91 -0.72 0.25
CA CYS A 54 1.78 -2.00 -0.42
C CYS A 54 0.71 -1.97 -1.52
N PHE A 55 -0.44 -1.33 -1.28
CA PHE A 55 -1.48 -1.20 -2.30
C PHE A 55 -1.04 -0.41 -3.54
N GLN A 56 -0.31 0.70 -3.36
CA GLN A 56 0.22 1.44 -4.52
C GLN A 56 1.25 0.64 -5.32
N VAL A 57 2.15 -0.09 -4.64
CA VAL A 57 3.10 -0.99 -5.32
C VAL A 57 2.34 -2.08 -6.08
N LYS A 58 1.31 -2.67 -5.46
CA LYS A 58 0.47 -3.68 -6.10
C LYS A 58 -0.24 -3.13 -7.33
N ASP A 59 -0.82 -1.93 -7.29
CA ASP A 59 -1.50 -1.33 -8.45
C ASP A 59 -0.55 -1.20 -9.66
N VAL A 60 0.70 -0.82 -9.42
CA VAL A 60 1.73 -0.74 -10.46
C VAL A 60 2.08 -2.13 -10.98
N LEU A 61 2.34 -3.10 -10.09
CA LEU A 61 2.65 -4.48 -10.48
C LEU A 61 1.51 -5.14 -11.26
N ASP A 62 0.27 -4.94 -10.85
CA ASP A 62 -0.91 -5.46 -11.54
C ASP A 62 -1.04 -4.84 -12.94
N SER A 63 -0.67 -3.57 -13.09
CA SER A 63 -0.62 -2.91 -14.40
C SER A 63 0.49 -3.51 -15.27
N MET A 64 1.70 -3.70 -14.72
CA MET A 64 2.82 -4.34 -15.44
C MET A 64 2.49 -5.79 -15.87
N HIS A 65 1.81 -6.56 -15.02
CA HIS A 65 1.39 -7.92 -15.35
C HIS A 65 0.37 -7.96 -16.49
N LYS A 66 -0.57 -7.00 -16.52
CA LYS A 66 -1.53 -6.88 -17.63
C LYS A 66 -0.84 -6.57 -18.94
N ASP A 67 0.17 -5.69 -18.92
CA ASP A 67 0.93 -5.31 -20.11
C ASP A 67 1.85 -6.43 -20.61
N SER A 68 2.34 -7.29 -19.71
CA SER A 68 3.31 -8.35 -20.02
C SER A 68 2.69 -9.69 -20.47
N GLY A 69 1.37 -9.84 -20.41
CA GLY A 69 0.66 -11.09 -20.71
C GLY A 69 0.60 -12.07 -19.53
N GLU A 70 -0.59 -12.58 -19.21
CA GLU A 70 -0.90 -13.28 -17.94
C GLU A 70 -0.14 -14.59 -17.66
N SER A 71 0.57 -15.17 -18.64
CA SER A 71 0.95 -16.59 -18.61
C SER A 71 2.31 -16.92 -17.99
N GLU A 72 3.26 -15.99 -17.90
CA GLU A 72 4.63 -16.26 -17.41
C GLU A 72 4.99 -15.47 -16.15
N SER A 73 4.48 -14.25 -15.97
CA SER A 73 5.04 -13.28 -15.00
C SER A 73 4.79 -13.57 -13.52
N ARG A 74 3.83 -14.44 -13.17
CA ARG A 74 3.53 -14.76 -11.75
C ARG A 74 4.28 -15.96 -11.18
N LYS A 75 4.86 -16.83 -12.02
CA LYS A 75 5.67 -17.94 -11.54
C LYS A 75 7.10 -17.45 -11.28
N ASN A 76 7.54 -17.51 -10.03
CA ASN A 76 8.86 -17.06 -9.56
C ASN A 76 9.11 -15.53 -9.65
N PHE A 77 8.07 -14.72 -9.44
CA PHE A 77 8.22 -13.27 -9.32
C PHE A 77 8.99 -12.91 -8.04
N LEU A 78 10.15 -12.26 -8.20
CA LEU A 78 10.97 -11.77 -7.11
C LEU A 78 10.99 -10.23 -7.14
N LEU A 79 10.38 -9.60 -6.14
CA LEU A 79 10.48 -8.15 -5.94
C LEU A 79 11.69 -7.85 -5.07
N ARG A 80 12.73 -7.25 -5.67
CA ARG A 80 13.88 -6.72 -4.92
C ARG A 80 13.52 -5.35 -4.38
N VAL A 81 13.71 -5.14 -3.08
CA VAL A 81 13.37 -3.91 -2.37
C VAL A 81 14.60 -3.44 -1.62
N ASP A 82 14.88 -2.14 -1.69
CA ASP A 82 16.02 -1.50 -1.04
C ASP A 82 15.54 -0.22 -0.31
N ASP A 83 16.45 0.43 0.43
CA ASP A 83 16.24 1.67 1.19
C ASP A 83 15.49 1.53 2.53
N GLY A 84 15.29 2.63 3.25
CA GLY A 84 14.87 2.66 4.65
C GLY A 84 13.51 2.01 4.94
N ALA A 85 12.60 2.01 3.96
CA ALA A 85 11.31 1.32 4.11
C ALA A 85 11.47 -0.20 4.17
N ALA A 86 12.47 -0.76 3.49
CA ALA A 86 12.76 -2.20 3.45
C ALA A 86 13.20 -2.76 4.82
N ILE A 87 13.66 -1.90 5.73
CA ILE A 87 14.05 -2.28 7.10
C ILE A 87 12.83 -2.68 7.94
N ASN A 88 11.63 -2.25 7.56
CA ASN A 88 10.41 -2.55 8.30
C ASN A 88 9.87 -3.95 7.98
N ASN A 89 10.18 -4.91 8.84
CA ASN A 89 9.73 -6.31 8.72
C ASN A 89 8.20 -6.46 8.58
N LEU A 90 7.41 -5.60 9.24
CA LEU A 90 5.95 -5.67 9.10
C LEU A 90 5.53 -5.24 7.70
N LEU A 91 6.12 -4.17 7.16
CA LEU A 91 5.82 -3.70 5.80
C LEU A 91 6.18 -4.75 4.75
N MET A 92 7.32 -5.44 4.92
CA MET A 92 7.74 -6.49 3.98
C MET A 92 6.88 -7.76 4.05
N GLN A 93 6.16 -7.96 5.15
CA GLN A 93 5.29 -9.13 5.35
C GLN A 93 3.85 -8.90 4.87
N ILE A 94 3.41 -7.63 4.78
CA ILE A 94 2.08 -7.21 4.30
C ILE A 94 2.03 -7.32 2.77
#